data_AF-A0A2V8DKG7-F1
#
_entry.id   AF-A0A2V8DKG7-F1
#
_cell.length_a   1.000
_cell.length_b   1.000
_cell.length_c   1.000
_cell.angle_alpha   90.00
_cell.angle_beta   90.00
_cell.angle_gamma   90.00
#
_symmetry.space_group_name_H-M   'P 1'
#
loop_
_entity.id
_entity.type
_entity.pdbx_description
1 polymer ?
#
loop_
_entity_poly.entity_id
_entity_poly.type
_entity_poly.pdbx_seq_one_letter_code
_entity_poly.pdbx_strand_id
1 'polypeptide(L)'
;MVHYCIWHFVKRITSRQNPLVARYRSVARGEAADLMLLDGPHLVADALAAGILLRQVALTAEALGRPDVRAIVARLVQERIEMVTAAQPVMA
;
A
#
# COMPACT_ATOMS: atom_id res chain seq x y z
N MET A 1 -10.01 9.63 16.24
CA MET A 1 -11.28 9.12 15.67
C MET A 1 -11.23 8.77 14.18
N VAL A 2 -10.17 9.12 13.42
CA VAL A 2 -10.02 8.77 11.99
C VAL A 2 -9.53 7.33 11.77
N HIS A 3 -8.76 6.78 12.71
CA HIS A 3 -8.18 5.43 12.61
C HIS A 3 -9.23 4.33 12.42
N TYR A 4 -10.37 4.38 13.14
CA TYR A 4 -11.36 3.31 13.14
C TYR A 4 -12.27 3.32 11.90
N CYS A 5 -12.43 4.48 11.25
CA CYS A 5 -13.32 4.64 10.09
C CYS A 5 -12.66 4.11 8.80
N ILE A 6 -11.33 4.23 8.69
CA ILE A 6 -10.55 3.71 7.56
C ILE A 6 -10.65 2.17 7.47
N TRP A 7 -10.75 1.49 8.62
CA TRP A 7 -10.81 0.03 8.68
C TRP A 7 -12.06 -0.59 8.06
N HIS A 8 -13.19 0.14 7.99
CA HIS A 8 -14.41 -0.43 7.44
C HIS A 8 -14.39 -0.50 5.89
N PHE A 9 -13.52 0.29 5.24
CA PHE A 9 -13.48 0.42 3.78
C PHE A 9 -12.24 -0.17 3.10
N VAL A 10 -11.20 -0.53 3.86
CA VAL A 10 -9.97 -1.08 3.27
C VAL A 10 -10.07 -2.59 3.12
N LYS A 11 -10.06 -3.08 1.88
CA LYS A 11 -10.12 -4.52 1.57
C LYS A 11 -8.92 -5.25 2.19
N ARG A 12 -9.20 -6.28 3.00
CA ARG A 12 -8.18 -7.12 3.65
C ARG A 12 -7.83 -8.33 2.78
N ILE A 13 -6.54 -8.54 2.55
CA ILE A 13 -5.97 -9.64 1.77
C ILE A 13 -5.26 -10.60 2.72
N THR A 14 -5.73 -11.83 2.76
CA THR A 14 -5.17 -12.90 3.61
C THR A 14 -4.57 -14.06 2.81
N SER A 15 -4.78 -14.10 1.50
CA SER A 15 -4.32 -15.18 0.62
C SER A 15 -3.19 -14.72 -0.31
N ARG A 16 -2.13 -15.53 -0.40
CA ARG A 16 -1.04 -15.37 -1.38
C ARG A 16 -1.47 -15.59 -2.82
N GLN A 17 -2.55 -16.35 -3.03
CA GLN A 17 -3.13 -16.59 -4.35
C GLN A 17 -4.05 -15.45 -4.82
N ASN A 18 -4.19 -14.39 -4.03
CA ASN A 18 -5.00 -13.25 -4.41
C ASN A 18 -4.47 -12.62 -5.72
N PRO A 19 -5.32 -12.39 -6.75
CA PRO A 19 -4.88 -11.81 -8.02
C PRO A 19 -4.14 -10.48 -7.88
N LEU A 20 -4.45 -9.71 -6.82
CA LEU A 20 -3.78 -8.45 -6.52
C LEU A 20 -2.32 -8.66 -6.09
N VAL A 21 -2.08 -9.69 -5.30
CA VAL A 21 -0.73 -10.08 -4.87
C VAL A 21 0.07 -10.60 -6.06
N ALA A 22 -0.56 -11.40 -6.93
CA ALA A 22 0.07 -11.85 -8.17
C ALA A 22 0.50 -10.67 -9.05
N ARG A 23 -0.34 -9.62 -9.16
CA ARG A 23 -0.01 -8.39 -9.86
C ARG A 23 1.15 -7.62 -9.23
N TYR A 24 1.20 -7.50 -7.90
CA TYR A 24 2.36 -6.88 -7.25
C TYR A 24 3.65 -7.66 -7.53
N ARG A 25 3.58 -8.99 -7.51
CA ARG A 25 4.74 -9.85 -7.82
C ARG A 25 5.17 -9.76 -9.28
N SER A 26 4.25 -9.63 -10.23
CA SER A 26 4.61 -9.43 -11.64
C SER A 26 5.31 -8.09 -11.86
N VAL A 27 4.82 -7.01 -11.24
CA VAL A 27 5.48 -5.69 -11.26
C VAL A 27 6.87 -5.77 -10.63
N ALA A 28 7.03 -6.45 -9.49
CA ALA A 28 8.33 -6.63 -8.84
C ALA A 28 9.36 -7.36 -9.73
N ARG A 29 8.90 -8.25 -10.62
CA ARG A 29 9.74 -8.97 -11.59
C ARG A 29 10.01 -8.19 -12.88
N GLY A 30 9.47 -6.98 -13.02
CA GLY A 30 9.60 -6.18 -14.24
C GLY A 30 8.72 -6.67 -15.39
N GLU A 31 7.69 -7.47 -15.11
CA GLU A 31 6.75 -8.00 -16.14
C GLU A 31 5.68 -6.97 -16.53
N ALA A 32 5.72 -5.76 -15.96
CA ALA A 32 4.84 -4.65 -16.28
C ALA A 32 5.68 -3.46 -16.77
N ALA A 33 5.54 -3.11 -18.04
CA ALA A 33 6.36 -2.07 -18.67
C ALA A 33 6.16 -0.68 -18.06
N ASP A 34 4.93 -0.35 -17.63
CA ASP A 34 4.56 1.00 -17.17
C ASP A 34 4.39 1.10 -15.64
N LEU A 35 4.82 0.08 -14.89
CA LEU A 35 4.64 0.04 -13.44
C LEU A 35 5.94 -0.33 -12.74
N MET A 36 6.15 0.27 -11.58
CA MET A 36 7.24 -0.05 -10.66
C MET A 36 6.67 -0.35 -9.28
N LEU A 37 7.22 -1.35 -8.60
CA LEU A 37 6.88 -1.63 -7.21
C LEU A 37 7.81 -0.83 -6.31
N LEU A 38 7.22 -0.05 -5.39
CA LEU A 38 7.93 0.60 -4.31
C LEU A 38 7.71 -0.22 -3.04
N ASP A 39 8.79 -0.66 -2.40
CA ASP A 39 8.73 -1.36 -1.12
C ASP A 39 9.53 -0.61 -0.05
N GLY A 40 8.81 -0.07 0.92
CA GLY A 40 9.37 0.71 2.01
C GLY A 40 8.65 2.03 2.22
N PRO A 41 8.37 2.43 3.48
CA PRO A 41 7.64 3.66 3.78
C PRO A 41 8.36 4.93 3.29
N HIS A 42 9.70 4.94 3.30
CA HIS A 42 10.48 6.08 2.82
C HIS A 42 10.31 6.30 1.30
N LEU A 43 10.33 5.22 0.50
CA LEU A 43 10.11 5.32 -0.95
C LEU A 43 8.70 5.81 -1.29
N VAL A 44 7.70 5.36 -0.54
CA VAL A 44 6.32 5.84 -0.71
C VAL A 44 6.21 7.32 -0.35
N ALA A 45 6.87 7.75 0.73
CA ALA A 45 6.91 9.17 1.12
C ALA A 45 7.59 10.03 0.05
N ASP A 46 8.72 9.59 -0.50
CA ASP A 46 9.46 10.29 -1.56
C ASP A 46 8.64 10.38 -2.84
N ALA A 47 7.96 9.29 -3.22
CA ALA A 47 7.07 9.29 -4.39
C ALA A 47 5.90 10.28 -4.23
N LEU A 48 5.28 10.31 -3.05
CA LEU A 48 4.24 11.29 -2.72
C LEU A 48 4.78 12.73 -2.72
N ALA A 49 6.02 12.95 -2.26
CA ALA A 49 6.64 14.27 -2.28
C ALA A 49 7.00 14.72 -3.71
N ALA A 50 7.40 13.79 -4.57
CA ALA A 50 7.72 14.03 -5.97
C ALA A 50 6.47 14.14 -6.88
N GLY A 51 5.26 13.92 -6.35
CA GLY A 51 4.03 13.94 -7.14
C GLY A 51 3.90 12.75 -8.09
N ILE A 52 4.59 11.64 -7.82
CA ILE A 52 4.47 10.41 -8.59
C ILE A 52 3.09 9.80 -8.32
N LEU A 53 2.38 9.45 -9.39
CA LEU A 53 1.05 8.84 -9.30
C LEU A 53 1.15 7.43 -8.72
N LEU A 54 0.73 7.29 -7.46
CA LEU A 54 0.59 5.99 -6.82
C LEU A 54 -0.77 5.37 -7.19
N ARG A 55 -0.72 4.26 -7.93
CA ARG A 55 -1.93 3.58 -8.39
C ARG A 55 -2.65 2.83 -7.26
N GLN A 56 -1.89 2.19 -6.39
CA GLN A 56 -2.42 1.39 -5.28
C GLN A 56 -1.33 1.17 -4.23
N VAL A 57 -1.70 1.15 -2.95
CA VAL A 57 -0.78 0.90 -1.84
C VAL A 57 -1.27 -0.28 -1.00
N ALA A 58 -0.38 -1.25 -0.77
CA ALA A 58 -0.59 -2.32 0.20
C ALA A 58 0.18 -2.03 1.49
N LEU A 59 -0.48 -2.20 2.63
CA LEU A 59 0.13 -2.05 3.95
C LEU A 59 -0.32 -3.17 4.89
N THR A 60 0.48 -3.46 5.92
CA THR A 60 0.06 -4.38 6.97
C THR A 60 -0.70 -3.64 8.07
N ALA A 61 -1.47 -4.39 8.88
CA ALA A 61 -2.19 -3.82 10.03
C ALA A 61 -1.21 -3.21 11.05
N GLU A 62 -0.07 -3.86 11.23
CA GLU A 62 1.00 -3.50 12.15
C GLU A 62 1.69 -2.20 11.70
N ALA A 63 1.80 -1.99 10.38
CA ALA A 63 2.41 -0.78 9.82
C ALA A 63 1.65 0.50 10.25
N LEU A 64 0.32 0.45 10.38
CA LEU A 64 -0.50 1.59 10.85
C LEU A 64 -0.18 2.04 12.28
N GLY A 65 0.35 1.13 13.10
CA GLY A 65 0.83 1.46 14.44
C GLY A 65 2.06 2.37 14.45
N ARG A 66 2.76 2.49 13.32
CA ARG A 66 4.00 3.26 13.22
C ARG A 66 3.74 4.74 12.89
N PRO A 67 4.39 5.69 13.59
CA PRO A 67 4.19 7.12 13.35
C PRO A 67 4.50 7.59 11.92
N ASP A 68 5.56 7.06 11.32
CA ASP A 68 6.00 7.36 9.95
C ASP A 68 4.96 6.95 8.91
N VAL A 69 4.37 5.76 9.07
CA VAL A 69 3.31 5.25 8.19
C VAL A 69 2.00 6.02 8.35
N ARG A 70 1.67 6.48 9.57
CA ARG A 70 0.43 7.26 9.79
C ARG A 70 0.39 8.55 8.97
N ALA A 71 1.51 9.25 8.86
CA ALA A 71 1.60 10.46 8.03
C ALA A 71 1.38 10.14 6.54
N ILE A 72 1.96 9.04 6.06
CA ILE A 72 1.77 8.54 4.69
C ILE A 72 0.28 8.22 4.44
N VAL A 73 -0.36 7.47 5.34
CA VAL A 73 -1.78 7.09 5.22
C VAL A 73 -2.70 8.31 5.19
N ALA A 74 -2.43 9.33 6.01
CA ALA A 74 -3.19 10.57 5.98
C ALA A 74 -3.12 11.23 4.59
N ARG A 75 -1.94 11.26 3.96
CA ARG A 75 -1.76 11.77 2.60
C ARG A 75 -2.48 10.91 1.56
N LEU A 76 -2.36 9.58 1.63
CA LEU A 76 -3.04 8.66 0.71
C LEU A 76 -4.57 8.84 0.75
N VAL A 77 -5.14 9.08 1.93
CA VAL A 77 -6.57 9.38 2.09
C VAL A 77 -6.93 10.71 1.43
N GLN A 78 -6.12 11.77 1.64
CA GLN A 78 -6.35 13.09 1.04
C GLN A 78 -6.32 13.02 -0.50
N GLU A 79 -5.35 12.27 -1.03
CA GLU A 79 -5.14 12.08 -2.48
C GLU A 79 -6.08 10.99 -3.07
N ARG A 80 -6.96 10.39 -2.25
CA ARG A 80 -7.92 9.34 -2.62
C ARG A 80 -7.28 8.13 -3.32
N ILE A 81 -6.07 7.77 -2.90
CA ILE A 81 -5.35 6.62 -3.41
C ILE A 81 -5.94 5.34 -2.81
N GLU A 82 -6.14 4.32 -3.66
CA GLU A 82 -6.67 3.04 -3.21
C GLU A 82 -5.66 2.34 -2.28
N MET A 83 -6.12 2.00 -1.08
CA MET A 83 -5.34 1.26 -0.10
C MET A 83 -5.95 -0.12 0.13
N VAL A 84 -5.09 -1.12 0.30
CA VAL A 84 -5.46 -2.47 0.73
C VAL A 84 -4.64 -2.86 1.95
N THR A 85 -5.24 -3.64 2.86
CA THR A 85 -4.49 -4.25 3.95
C THR A 85 -4.10 -5.66 3.57
N ALA A 86 -2.85 -6.06 3.84
CA ALA A 86 -2.39 -7.42 3.61
C ALA A 86 -1.87 -8.02 4.92
N ALA A 87 -2.18 -9.30 5.17
CA ALA A 87 -1.59 -10.02 6.29
C ALA A 87 -0.08 -10.20 6.07
N GLN A 88 0.72 -10.14 7.15
CA GLN A 88 2.18 -10.28 7.07
C GLN A 88 2.65 -11.50 6.26
N PRO A 89 2.04 -12.70 6.37
CA PRO A 89 2.45 -13.84 5.54
C PRO A 89 2.27 -13.62 4.04
N VAL A 90 1.42 -12.70 3.60
CA VAL A 90 1.20 -12.39 2.18
C VAL A 90 2.32 -11.49 1.62
N MET A 91 2.85 -10.61 2.47
CA MET A 91 3.89 -9.62 2.14
C MET A 91 5.32 -10.17 2.28
N ALA A 92 5.48 -11.33 2.93
CA ALA A 92 6.74 -12.06 3.02
C ALA A 92 7.07 -12.88 1.75
#